data_AF-A0A380FJY8-F1
#
_entry.id   AF-A0A380FJY8-F1
#
_cell.length_a   1.000
_cell.length_b   1.000
_cell.length_c   1.000
_cell.angle_alpha   90.00
_cell.angle_beta   90.00
_cell.angle_gamma   90.00
#
_symmetry.space_group_name_H-M   'P 1'
#
loop_
_entity.id
_entity.type
_entity.pdbx_description
1 polymer ?
#
loop_
_entity_poly.entity_id
_entity_poly.type
_entity_poly.pdbx_seq_one_letter_code
_entity_poly.pdbx_strand_id
1 'polypeptide(L)'
;MVGFFVLHQYYQHEGYDTPNQVVYVRSLSINEKYQGCGYGTKMMMYLPQYVQILFPNFNHLYLVVDAENKGAWNVYERAGFMHAATKEEGPIGKERLYYFRFRL
;
A
#
# COMPACT_ATOMS: atom_id res chain seq x y z
N MET A 1 -9.22 14.17 -13.32
CA MET A 1 -8.84 12.90 -12.68
C MET A 1 -8.79 13.10 -11.17
N VAL A 2 -9.39 12.21 -10.37
CA VAL A 2 -9.44 12.35 -8.89
C VAL A 2 -8.17 11.82 -8.22
N GLY A 3 -7.60 10.74 -8.74
CA GLY A 3 -6.37 10.15 -8.25
C GLY A 3 -5.94 8.96 -9.09
N PHE A 4 -4.82 8.35 -8.73
CA PHE A 4 -4.29 7.15 -9.37
C PHE A 4 -3.53 6.29 -8.35
N PHE A 5 -3.27 5.05 -8.75
CA PHE A 5 -2.35 4.14 -8.07
C PHE A 5 -1.49 3.39 -9.09
N VAL A 6 -0.35 2.87 -8.65
CA VAL A 6 0.55 2.04 -9.46
C VAL A 6 0.77 0.70 -8.77
N LEU A 7 0.57 -0.39 -9.50
CA LEU A 7 0.81 -1.75 -9.03
C LEU A 7 2.07 -2.33 -9.68
N HIS A 8 2.84 -3.12 -8.93
CA HIS A 8 4.04 -3.80 -9.42
C HIS A 8 4.09 -5.22 -8.88
N GLN A 9 3.98 -6.22 -9.76
CA GLN A 9 4.12 -7.63 -9.40
C GLN A 9 5.60 -8.00 -9.25
N TYR A 10 5.92 -8.94 -8.35
CA TYR A 10 7.27 -9.46 -8.15
C TYR A 10 8.31 -8.41 -7.76
N TYR A 11 7.86 -7.22 -7.32
CA TYR A 11 8.75 -6.22 -6.78
C TYR A 11 9.22 -6.62 -5.39
N GLN A 12 10.49 -6.35 -5.11
CA GLN A 12 11.08 -6.46 -3.78
C GLN A 12 11.58 -5.10 -3.34
N HIS A 13 11.09 -4.62 -2.20
CA HIS A 13 11.58 -3.39 -1.61
C HIS A 13 12.85 -3.66 -0.80
N GLU A 14 13.90 -2.90 -1.09
CA GLU A 14 15.21 -3.11 -0.47
C GLU A 14 15.15 -2.98 1.06
N GLY A 15 15.67 -3.99 1.76
CA GLY A 15 15.69 -4.02 3.22
C GLY A 15 14.42 -4.57 3.88
N TYR A 16 13.43 -5.04 3.10
CA TYR A 16 12.33 -5.85 3.62
C TYR A 16 12.36 -7.25 3.00
N ASP A 17 12.36 -8.26 3.86
CA ASP A 17 12.19 -9.65 3.45
C ASP A 17 10.69 -9.93 3.25
N THR A 18 10.25 -9.88 1.99
CA THR A 18 8.87 -10.16 1.59
C THR A 18 8.84 -11.30 0.58
N PRO A 19 7.75 -12.09 0.50
CA PRO A 19 7.67 -13.18 -0.46
C PRO A 19 7.79 -12.68 -1.90
N ASN A 20 8.37 -13.47 -2.80
CA ASN A 20 8.56 -13.06 -4.20
C ASN A 20 7.23 -12.93 -4.97
N GLN A 21 6.26 -13.79 -4.67
CA GLN A 21 4.96 -13.80 -5.36
C GLN A 21 3.98 -12.84 -4.69
N VAL A 22 4.28 -11.55 -4.79
CA VAL A 22 3.49 -10.47 -4.20
C VAL A 22 3.24 -9.34 -5.21
N VAL A 23 2.21 -8.55 -4.94
CA VAL A 23 1.95 -7.29 -5.62
C VAL A 23 2.25 -6.15 -4.67
N TYR A 24 2.88 -5.09 -5.16
CA TYR A 24 3.11 -3.86 -4.42
C TYR A 24 2.27 -2.70 -4.96
N VAL A 25 1.73 -1.88 -4.05
CA VAL A 25 1.29 -0.52 -4.36
C VAL A 25 2.53 0.38 -4.32
N ARG A 26 3.01 0.79 -5.51
CA ARG A 26 4.21 1.64 -5.65
C ARG A 26 3.93 3.12 -5.56
N SER A 27 2.69 3.51 -5.84
CA SER A 27 2.23 4.89 -5.73
C SER A 27 0.74 4.89 -5.47
N LEU A 28 0.29 5.83 -4.66
CA LEU A 28 -1.10 6.24 -4.52
C LEU A 28 -1.10 7.75 -4.38
N SER A 29 -1.88 8.44 -5.21
CA SER A 29 -1.97 9.88 -5.16
C SER A 29 -3.39 10.33 -5.44
N ILE A 30 -3.85 11.29 -4.63
CA ILE A 30 -5.12 11.99 -4.80
C ILE A 30 -4.78 13.42 -5.19
N ASN A 31 -5.42 13.90 -6.25
CA ASN A 31 -5.29 15.29 -6.66
C ASN A 31 -5.63 16.21 -5.49
N GLU A 32 -4.78 17.19 -5.22
CA GLU A 32 -4.84 18.09 -4.07
C GLU A 32 -6.22 18.72 -3.87
N LYS A 33 -6.92 19.06 -4.96
CA LYS A 33 -8.28 19.62 -4.93
C LYS A 33 -9.30 18.71 -4.23
N TYR A 34 -9.04 17.40 -4.17
CA TYR A 34 -9.93 16.39 -3.64
C TYR A 34 -9.37 15.69 -2.38
N GLN A 35 -8.22 16.14 -1.86
CA GLN A 35 -7.70 15.64 -0.59
C GLN A 35 -8.62 16.05 0.57
N GLY A 36 -8.58 15.30 1.67
CA GLY A 36 -9.49 15.51 2.81
C GLY A 36 -10.94 15.03 2.58
N CYS A 37 -11.34 14.72 1.35
CA CYS A 37 -12.70 14.23 1.02
C CYS A 37 -12.88 12.70 1.17
N GLY A 38 -11.87 11.98 1.69
CA GLY A 38 -11.94 10.53 1.90
C GLY A 38 -11.74 9.65 0.66
N TYR A 39 -11.39 10.22 -0.50
CA TYR A 39 -11.15 9.44 -1.72
C TYR A 39 -9.99 8.45 -1.59
N GLY A 40 -8.90 8.82 -0.91
CA GLY A 40 -7.78 7.91 -0.64
C GLY A 40 -8.21 6.67 0.17
N THR A 41 -9.01 6.88 1.22
CA THR A 41 -9.58 5.78 2.01
C THR A 41 -10.48 4.89 1.18
N LYS A 42 -11.41 5.47 0.40
CA LYS A 42 -12.27 4.68 -0.49
C LYS A 42 -11.44 3.86 -1.48
N MET A 43 -10.46 4.49 -2.13
CA MET A 43 -9.56 3.82 -3.06
C MET A 43 -8.86 2.63 -2.40
N MET A 44 -8.28 2.81 -1.22
CA MET A 44 -7.58 1.73 -0.50
C MET A 44 -8.51 0.64 0.04
N MET A 45 -9.77 0.94 0.34
CA MET A 45 -10.76 -0.08 0.74
C MET A 45 -11.17 -0.98 -0.44
N TYR A 46 -11.27 -0.44 -1.65
CA TYR A 46 -11.64 -1.23 -2.85
C TYR A 46 -10.42 -1.87 -3.54
N LEU A 47 -9.22 -1.33 -3.33
CA LEU A 47 -8.02 -1.77 -4.02
C LEU A 47 -7.73 -3.27 -3.84
N PRO A 48 -7.86 -3.87 -2.63
CA PRO A 48 -7.65 -5.31 -2.48
C PRO A 48 -8.55 -6.15 -3.40
N GLN A 49 -9.84 -5.82 -3.50
CA GLN A 49 -10.79 -6.54 -4.36
C GLN A 49 -10.39 -6.41 -5.84
N TYR A 50 -10.02 -5.20 -6.27
CA TYR A 50 -9.55 -4.96 -7.63
C TYR A 50 -8.27 -5.75 -7.96
N VAL A 51 -7.31 -5.77 -7.04
CA VAL A 51 -6.05 -6.53 -7.19
C VAL A 51 -6.33 -8.03 -7.26
N GLN A 52 -7.25 -8.56 -6.45
CA GLN A 52 -7.59 -9.98 -6.45
C GLN A 52 -8.28 -10.42 -7.75
N ILE A 53 -9.05 -9.53 -8.41
CA ILE A 53 -9.63 -9.79 -9.74
C ILE A 53 -8.54 -9.88 -10.82
N LEU A 54 -7.57 -8.96 -10.79
CA LEU A 54 -6.49 -8.93 -11.79
C LEU A 54 -5.46 -10.04 -11.58
N PHE A 55 -5.16 -10.34 -10.32
CA PHE A 55 -4.04 -11.18 -9.91
C PHE A 55 -4.50 -12.25 -8.90
N PRO A 56 -5.39 -13.18 -9.31
CA PRO A 56 -6.05 -14.12 -8.40
C PRO A 56 -5.09 -15.10 -7.70
N ASN A 57 -3.89 -15.30 -8.24
CA ASN A 57 -2.87 -16.20 -7.71
C ASN A 57 -1.97 -15.56 -6.64
N PHE A 58 -2.23 -14.32 -6.26
CA PHE A 58 -1.46 -13.60 -5.25
C PHE A 58 -2.23 -13.57 -3.94
N ASN A 59 -1.54 -13.82 -2.82
CA ASN A 59 -2.15 -13.94 -1.50
C ASN A 59 -2.03 -12.68 -0.65
N HIS A 60 -1.18 -11.73 -1.08
CA HIS A 60 -0.89 -10.51 -0.33
C HIS A 60 -0.68 -9.31 -1.27
N LEU A 61 -1.01 -8.13 -0.75
CA LEU A 61 -0.70 -6.82 -1.34
C LEU A 61 0.15 -6.03 -0.34
N TYR A 62 1.31 -5.56 -0.77
CA TYR A 62 2.24 -4.82 0.08
C TYR A 62 2.34 -3.34 -0.32
N LEU A 63 2.77 -2.52 0.61
CA LEU A 63 3.20 -1.14 0.37
C LEU A 63 4.25 -0.73 1.40
N VAL A 64 5.05 0.26 1.03
CA VAL A 64 5.99 0.95 1.93
C VAL A 64 5.60 2.41 1.98
N VAL A 65 5.67 3.00 3.16
CA VAL A 65 5.35 4.41 3.40
C VAL A 65 6.36 5.03 4.35
N ASP A 66 6.69 6.29 4.11
CA ASP A 66 7.43 7.11 5.06
C ASP A 66 6.70 7.12 6.43
N ALA A 67 7.42 6.86 7.50
CA ALA A 67 6.87 6.81 8.85
C ALA A 67 6.30 8.15 9.33
N GLU A 68 6.80 9.27 8.81
CA GLU A 68 6.31 10.62 9.10
C GLU A 68 4.97 10.90 8.41
N ASN A 69 4.60 10.12 7.38
CA ASN A 69 3.32 10.27 6.68
C ASN A 69 2.15 9.61 7.43
N LYS A 70 1.81 10.19 8.59
CA LYS A 70 0.70 9.76 9.45
C LYS A 70 -0.64 9.70 8.74
N GLY A 71 -0.88 10.60 7.79
CA GLY A 71 -2.09 10.60 6.99
C GLY A 71 -2.23 9.33 6.15
N ALA A 72 -1.15 8.93 5.46
CA ALA A 72 -1.15 7.77 4.58
C ALA A 72 -1.31 6.47 5.38
N TRP A 73 -0.54 6.25 6.44
CA TRP A 73 -0.65 4.99 7.17
C TRP A 73 -1.96 4.84 7.95
N ASN A 74 -2.56 5.94 8.42
CA ASN A 74 -3.94 5.92 8.94
C ASN A 74 -4.96 5.47 7.87
N VAL A 75 -4.77 5.88 6.62
CA VAL A 75 -5.62 5.45 5.49
C VAL A 75 -5.47 3.94 5.26
N TYR A 76 -4.25 3.41 5.29
CA TYR A 76 -3.97 2.00 5.07
C TYR A 76 -4.55 1.12 6.18
N GLU A 77 -4.35 1.49 7.44
CA GLU A 77 -4.90 0.76 8.59
C GLU A 77 -6.43 0.73 8.56
N ARG A 78 -7.08 1.85 8.24
CA ARG A 78 -8.54 1.92 8.05
C ARG A 78 -9.05 1.07 6.89
N ALA A 79 -8.21 0.85 5.87
CA ALA A 79 -8.51 -0.03 4.75
C ALA A 79 -8.22 -1.51 5.06
N GLY A 80 -7.77 -1.85 6.27
CA GLY A 80 -7.51 -3.22 6.70
C GLY A 80 -6.09 -3.72 6.41
N PHE A 81 -5.17 -2.84 6.03
CA PHE A 81 -3.75 -3.20 5.95
C PHE A 81 -3.16 -3.31 7.35
N MET A 82 -2.33 -4.31 7.54
CA MET A 82 -1.64 -4.62 8.79
C MET A 82 -0.19 -4.12 8.69
N HIS A 83 0.28 -3.46 9.75
CA HIS A 83 1.69 -3.12 9.89
C HIS A 83 2.51 -4.42 10.05
N ALA A 84 3.58 -4.54 9.28
CA ALA A 84 4.47 -5.72 9.32
C ALA A 84 5.82 -5.41 9.95
N ALA A 85 6.44 -4.30 9.55
CA ALA A 85 7.79 -3.95 9.96
C ALA A 85 8.05 -2.46 9.86
N THR A 86 9.08 -2.00 10.55
CA THR A 86 9.60 -0.64 10.48
C THR A 86 11.09 -0.74 10.21
N LYS A 87 11.57 0.05 9.24
CA LYS A 87 12.99 0.18 8.92
C LYS A 87 13.42 1.56 9.40
N GLU A 88 14.30 1.61 10.39
CA GLU A 88 14.72 2.89 11.00
C GLU A 88 15.58 3.72 10.04
N GLU A 89 16.36 3.06 9.17
CA GLU A 89 17.25 3.71 8.19
C GLU A 89 16.86 3.32 6.76
N GLY A 90 15.85 4.00 6.20
CA GLY A 90 15.50 3.91 4.78
C GLY A 90 16.18 5.00 3.93
N PRO A 91 16.04 4.95 2.59
CA PRO A 91 16.74 5.88 1.68
C PRO A 91 16.44 7.36 1.92
N ILE A 92 15.25 7.66 2.44
CA ILE A 92 14.76 9.02 2.71
C ILE A 92 14.41 9.24 4.19
N GLY A 93 14.70 8.26 5.05
CA GLY A 93 14.31 8.27 6.45
C GLY A 93 13.60 6.99 6.86
N LYS A 94 12.90 7.04 7.99
CA LYS A 94 12.21 5.90 8.59
C LYS A 94 11.04 5.44 7.71
N GLU A 95 10.93 4.15 7.46
CA GLU A 95 9.90 3.56 6.60
C GLU A 95 9.08 2.50 7.34
N ARG A 96 7.82 2.34 6.95
CA ARG A 96 6.90 1.34 7.48
C ARG A 96 6.40 0.45 6.35
N LEU A 97 6.50 -0.86 6.55
CA LEU A 97 5.94 -1.88 5.67
C LEU A 97 4.53 -2.24 6.16
N TYR A 98 3.59 -2.26 5.21
CA TYR A 98 2.24 -2.72 5.43
C TYR A 98 1.87 -3.81 4.43
N TYR A 99 0.94 -4.68 4.83
CA TYR A 99 0.38 -5.70 3.95
C TYR A 99 -1.13 -5.88 4.15
N PHE A 100 -1.81 -6.29 3.10
CA PHE A 100 -3.18 -6.79 3.15
C PHE A 100 -3.15 -8.27 2.76
N ARG A 101 -3.77 -9.12 3.58
CA ARG A 101 -3.93 -10.55 3.27
C ARG A 101 -5.29 -10.77 2.62
N PHE A 102 -5.31 -11.29 1.40
CA PHE A 102 -6.57 -11.68 0.76
C PHE A 102 -7.18 -12.85 1.52
N ARG A 103 -8.49 -12.76 1.78
CA ARG A 103 -9.26 -13.91 2.27
C ARG A 103 -9.58 -14.76 1.05
N LEU A 104 -9.17 -16.02 1.10
CA LEU A 104 -9.61 -17.07 0.17
C LEU A 104 -11.08 -17.38 0.42
#